data_AF-A0A9C9N133-F1
#
_entry.id   AF-A0A9C9N133-F1
#
_cell.length_a   1.000
_cell.length_b   1.000
_cell.length_c   1.000
_cell.angle_alpha   90.00
_cell.angle_beta   90.00
_cell.angle_gamma   90.00
#
_symmetry.space_group_name_H-M   'P 1'
#
loop_
_entity.id
_entity.type
_entity.pdbx_description
1 polymer ?
#
loop_
_entity_poly.entity_id
_entity_poly.type
_entity_poly.pdbx_seq_one_letter_code
_entity_poly.pdbx_strand_id
1 'polypeptide(L)'
;MDSKLIGASIASLRQERGWTQRQLARQLDLSHQAVSKWENGESAPDVETLVRLARLFGVTIDRLINPDPADLRRKNSLFSRRMSGRLEEDEEDEELDNQDVDNDDEEEDENEEEDDFFNVPGSHHGHTHHTVHGHTRYVPSDPKLKLLMQMAPFLSRVVLEEKFLSYLAKNDLESLSVIENLAPFVSREVMSVAIDKAIDGEVDKTFVLRLAPFIARDALLRLIEKTPDQDWVMEHLSELGPFLPKSFLDDLIRNMDF
;
A
#
# COMPACT_ATOMS: atom_id res chain seq x y z
N MET A 1 -28.42 12.92 -10.11
CA MET A 1 -27.33 12.50 -9.20
C MET A 1 -27.92 11.53 -8.21
N ASP A 2 -27.29 10.40 -7.98
CA ASP A 2 -27.70 9.45 -6.95
C ASP A 2 -26.97 9.80 -5.64
N SER A 3 -27.70 10.34 -4.67
CA SER A 3 -27.15 10.73 -3.37
C SER A 3 -26.54 9.55 -2.60
N LYS A 4 -27.03 8.31 -2.80
CA LYS A 4 -26.48 7.12 -2.15
C LYS A 4 -25.13 6.73 -2.74
N LEU A 5 -24.95 6.83 -4.06
CA LEU A 5 -23.65 6.60 -4.70
C LEU A 5 -22.62 7.65 -4.29
N ILE A 6 -23.00 8.93 -4.28
CA ILE A 6 -22.13 10.03 -3.83
C ILE A 6 -21.74 9.84 -2.36
N GLY A 7 -22.73 9.62 -1.49
CA GLY A 7 -22.51 9.34 -0.07
C GLY A 7 -21.61 8.16 0.18
N ALA A 8 -21.83 7.06 -0.55
CA ALA A 8 -21.03 5.87 -0.42
C ALA A 8 -19.56 6.10 -0.85
N SER A 9 -19.33 6.93 -1.86
CA SER A 9 -18.01 7.33 -2.35
C SER A 9 -17.25 8.19 -1.34
N ILE A 10 -17.92 9.21 -0.77
CA ILE A 10 -17.36 10.08 0.26
C ILE A 10 -16.93 9.25 1.47
N ALA A 11 -17.79 8.34 1.93
CA ALA A 11 -17.47 7.43 3.03
C ALA A 11 -16.26 6.53 2.73
N SER A 12 -16.09 6.03 1.50
CA SER A 12 -14.91 5.24 1.11
C SER A 12 -13.63 6.08 1.17
N LEU A 13 -13.60 7.22 0.48
CA LEU A 13 -12.43 8.09 0.39
C LEU A 13 -12.01 8.72 1.74
N ARG A 14 -12.97 8.85 2.66
CA ARG A 14 -12.75 9.19 4.07
C ARG A 14 -12.11 8.03 4.85
N GLN A 15 -12.65 6.81 4.71
CA GLN A 15 -12.17 5.61 5.41
C GLN A 15 -10.78 5.18 4.93
N GLU A 16 -10.49 5.31 3.63
CA GLU A 16 -9.17 5.11 3.03
C GLU A 16 -8.08 6.00 3.66
N ARG A 17 -8.47 7.14 4.23
CA ARG A 17 -7.59 8.07 4.95
C ARG A 17 -7.61 7.90 6.47
N GLY A 18 -8.35 6.92 6.98
CA GLY A 18 -8.52 6.69 8.42
C GLY A 18 -9.27 7.80 9.16
N TRP A 19 -10.01 8.67 8.45
CA TRP A 19 -10.67 9.82 9.07
C TRP A 19 -12.06 9.46 9.62
N THR A 20 -12.42 10.03 10.76
CA THR A 20 -13.80 10.10 11.27
C THR A 20 -14.63 11.13 10.48
N GLN A 21 -15.95 11.02 10.51
CA GLN A 21 -16.84 12.04 9.91
C GLN A 21 -16.56 13.44 10.50
N ARG A 22 -16.25 13.55 11.80
CA ARG A 22 -15.84 14.80 12.47
C ARG A 22 -14.49 15.35 11.98
N GLN A 23 -13.57 14.51 11.52
CA GLN A 23 -12.31 14.97 10.92
C GLN A 23 -12.52 15.48 9.49
N LEU A 24 -13.32 14.78 8.66
CA LEU A 24 -13.67 15.24 7.32
C LEU A 24 -14.44 16.59 7.37
N ALA A 25 -15.42 16.69 8.27
CA ALA A 25 -16.20 17.91 8.48
C ALA A 25 -15.29 19.12 8.83
N ARG A 26 -14.32 18.93 9.74
CA ARG A 26 -13.34 19.97 10.10
C ARG A 26 -12.44 20.39 8.93
N GLN A 27 -12.00 19.46 8.09
CA GLN A 27 -11.16 19.80 6.92
C GLN A 27 -11.92 20.56 5.83
N LEU A 28 -13.25 20.43 5.79
CA LEU A 28 -14.12 21.18 4.90
C LEU A 28 -14.73 22.43 5.56
N ASP A 29 -14.43 22.70 6.82
CA ASP A 29 -15.06 23.77 7.62
C ASP A 29 -16.60 23.70 7.59
N LEU A 30 -17.13 22.50 7.87
CA LEU A 30 -18.56 22.17 7.83
C LEU A 30 -19.00 21.43 9.08
N SER A 31 -20.33 21.33 9.28
CA SER A 31 -20.90 20.59 10.40
C SER A 31 -20.75 19.07 10.21
N HIS A 32 -20.62 18.35 11.33
CA HIS A 32 -20.63 16.89 11.36
C HIS A 32 -21.90 16.31 10.73
N GLN A 33 -23.04 16.95 10.99
CA GLN A 33 -24.35 16.55 10.48
C GLN A 33 -24.43 16.60 8.95
N ALA A 34 -23.76 17.56 8.29
CA ALA A 34 -23.72 17.61 6.83
C ALA A 34 -23.03 16.37 6.24
N VAL A 35 -21.86 16.01 6.76
CA VAL A 35 -21.11 14.82 6.33
C VAL A 35 -21.90 13.53 6.59
N SER A 36 -22.50 13.39 7.77
CA SER A 36 -23.33 12.22 8.12
C SER A 36 -24.50 12.05 7.15
N LYS A 37 -25.27 13.13 6.88
CA LYS A 37 -26.39 13.11 5.93
C LYS A 37 -25.96 12.76 4.50
N TRP A 38 -24.77 13.17 4.06
CA TRP A 38 -24.27 12.76 2.76
C TRP A 38 -23.92 11.28 2.74
N GLU A 39 -23.17 10.78 3.72
CA GLU A 39 -22.73 9.39 3.74
C GLU A 39 -23.89 8.39 3.86
N ASN A 40 -24.98 8.78 4.52
CA ASN A 40 -26.25 8.03 4.59
C ASN A 40 -27.11 8.15 3.31
N GLY A 41 -26.78 9.09 2.41
CA GLY A 41 -27.55 9.39 1.20
C GLY A 41 -28.84 10.19 1.44
N GLU A 42 -29.03 10.76 2.63
CA GLU A 42 -30.16 11.62 2.99
C GLU A 42 -30.14 12.98 2.28
N SER A 43 -28.95 13.45 1.90
CA SER A 43 -28.74 14.65 1.08
C SER A 43 -27.49 14.51 0.22
N ALA A 44 -27.27 15.45 -0.70
CA ALA A 44 -26.05 15.53 -1.50
C ALA A 44 -25.27 16.82 -1.18
N PRO A 45 -23.93 16.82 -1.26
CA PRO A 45 -23.14 18.05 -1.27
C PRO A 45 -23.45 18.88 -2.53
N ASP A 46 -23.34 20.20 -2.42
CA ASP A 46 -23.46 21.10 -3.56
C ASP A 46 -22.21 21.03 -4.48
N VAL A 47 -22.28 21.73 -5.62
CA VAL A 47 -21.22 21.70 -6.65
C VAL A 47 -19.89 22.25 -6.13
N GLU A 48 -19.91 23.29 -5.30
CA GLU A 48 -18.68 23.86 -4.71
C GLU A 48 -18.06 22.88 -3.72
N THR A 49 -18.88 22.27 -2.87
CA THR A 49 -18.48 21.25 -1.91
C THR A 49 -17.95 20.00 -2.60
N LEU A 50 -18.53 19.58 -3.73
CA LEU A 50 -17.98 18.49 -4.57
C LEU A 50 -16.60 18.83 -5.14
N VAL A 51 -16.36 20.07 -5.59
CA VAL A 51 -15.03 20.53 -6.01
C VAL A 51 -14.04 20.49 -4.84
N ARG A 52 -14.46 20.91 -3.63
CA ARG A 52 -13.63 20.89 -2.42
C ARG A 52 -13.30 19.46 -1.99
N LEU A 53 -14.29 18.55 -1.97
CA LEU A 53 -14.11 17.11 -1.73
C LEU A 53 -13.15 16.48 -2.73
N ALA A 54 -13.31 16.76 -4.03
CA ALA A 54 -12.44 16.22 -5.09
C ALA A 54 -10.98 16.63 -4.88
N ARG A 55 -10.73 17.91 -4.57
CA ARG A 55 -9.39 18.43 -4.23
C ARG A 55 -8.83 17.82 -2.96
N LEU A 56 -9.63 17.75 -1.88
CA LEU A 56 -9.22 17.20 -0.59
C LEU A 56 -8.84 15.71 -0.70
N PHE A 57 -9.59 14.98 -1.52
CA PHE A 57 -9.36 13.56 -1.75
C PHE A 57 -8.40 13.25 -2.92
N GLY A 58 -7.90 14.25 -3.65
CA GLY A 58 -6.99 14.04 -4.78
C GLY A 58 -7.61 13.26 -5.94
N VAL A 59 -8.94 13.33 -6.12
CA VAL A 59 -9.70 12.61 -7.15
C VAL A 59 -10.42 13.57 -8.10
N THR A 60 -10.97 13.06 -9.20
CA THR A 60 -11.87 13.82 -10.07
C THR A 60 -13.26 13.95 -9.46
N ILE A 61 -14.04 14.94 -9.91
CA ILE A 61 -15.45 15.07 -9.50
C ILE A 61 -16.28 13.90 -10.04
N ASP A 62 -15.98 13.41 -11.25
CA ASP A 62 -16.61 12.22 -11.82
C ASP A 62 -16.47 11.00 -10.90
N ARG A 63 -15.28 10.79 -10.30
CA ARG A 63 -15.02 9.73 -9.33
C ARG A 63 -15.87 9.81 -8.05
N LEU A 64 -16.38 10.99 -7.69
CA LEU A 64 -17.30 11.16 -6.56
C LEU A 64 -18.76 10.88 -6.92
N ILE A 65 -19.15 11.06 -8.19
CA ILE A 65 -20.53 10.95 -8.66
C ILE A 65 -20.81 9.57 -9.26
N ASN A 66 -19.81 9.01 -9.93
CA ASN A 66 -19.80 7.71 -10.61
C ASN A 66 -18.68 6.82 -10.03
N PRO A 67 -18.79 6.36 -8.77
CA PRO A 67 -17.88 5.35 -8.23
C PRO A 67 -17.92 4.06 -9.05
N ASP A 68 -16.77 3.41 -9.21
CA ASP A 68 -16.74 2.05 -9.77
C ASP A 68 -17.40 1.08 -8.76
N PRO A 69 -18.30 0.18 -9.19
CA PRO A 69 -18.89 -0.85 -8.33
C PRO A 69 -17.87 -1.69 -7.55
N ALA A 70 -16.64 -1.84 -8.04
CA ALA A 70 -15.54 -2.51 -7.35
C ALA A 70 -15.15 -1.83 -6.02
N ASP A 71 -15.23 -0.50 -5.96
CA ASP A 71 -14.86 0.26 -4.76
C ASP A 71 -15.94 0.21 -3.69
N LEU A 72 -17.21 0.29 -4.11
CA LEU A 72 -18.35 0.15 -3.22
C LEU A 72 -18.38 -1.23 -2.54
N ARG A 73 -17.93 -2.28 -3.25
CA ARG A 73 -17.82 -3.65 -2.72
C ARG A 73 -16.79 -3.82 -1.61
N ARG A 74 -15.79 -2.94 -1.46
CA ARG A 74 -14.79 -3.03 -0.37
C ARG A 74 -15.43 -2.90 1.03
N LYS A 75 -16.61 -2.26 1.14
CA LYS A 75 -17.29 -2.03 2.42
C LYS A 75 -17.67 -3.32 3.16
N ASN A 76 -18.12 -4.35 2.45
CA ASN A 76 -18.68 -5.55 3.11
C ASN A 76 -17.61 -6.47 3.76
N SER A 77 -16.34 -6.40 3.34
CA SER A 77 -15.29 -7.31 3.86
C SER A 77 -14.40 -6.73 4.97
N LEU A 78 -14.37 -5.40 5.13
CA LEU A 78 -13.60 -4.74 6.19
C LEU A 78 -14.41 -4.49 7.47
N PHE A 79 -15.74 -4.31 7.35
CA PHE A 79 -16.63 -4.17 8.50
C PHE A 79 -16.78 -5.50 9.25
N SER A 80 -17.08 -6.58 8.53
CA SER A 80 -17.16 -7.95 9.05
C SER A 80 -15.85 -8.43 9.70
N ARG A 81 -14.69 -8.02 9.19
CA ARG A 81 -13.38 -8.43 9.75
C ARG A 81 -12.96 -7.65 11.01
N ARG A 82 -13.59 -6.52 11.34
CA ARG A 82 -13.33 -5.78 12.59
C ARG A 82 -14.17 -6.28 13.77
N MET A 83 -15.39 -6.78 13.51
CA MET A 83 -16.25 -7.34 14.57
C MET A 83 -15.75 -8.67 15.16
N SER A 84 -14.92 -9.42 14.43
CA SER A 84 -14.40 -10.73 14.87
C SER A 84 -13.21 -10.64 15.85
N GLY A 85 -12.87 -9.47 16.39
CA GLY A 85 -11.58 -9.29 17.09
C GLY A 85 -11.51 -8.18 18.14
N ARG A 86 -12.65 -7.77 18.72
CA ARG A 86 -12.71 -6.79 19.83
C ARG A 86 -13.96 -7.00 20.70
N LEU A 87 -13.73 -7.66 21.83
CA LEU A 87 -14.40 -7.43 23.11
C LEU A 87 -13.23 -7.32 24.10
N GLU A 88 -13.04 -6.25 24.88
CA GLU A 88 -13.62 -4.89 24.80
C GLU A 88 -12.88 -4.04 23.72
N GLU A 89 -12.85 -2.70 23.63
CA GLU A 89 -13.47 -1.57 24.36
C GLU A 89 -14.96 -1.33 23.92
N ASP A 90 -15.82 -0.43 24.45
CA ASP A 90 -15.84 0.50 25.62
C ASP A 90 -17.33 0.78 26.09
N GLU A 91 -17.55 1.31 27.32
CA GLU A 91 -18.81 1.96 27.79
C GLU A 91 -18.89 3.44 27.26
N GLU A 92 -20.03 4.10 26.98
CA GLU A 92 -21.45 3.98 27.40
C GLU A 92 -22.38 4.76 26.40
N ASP A 93 -23.72 4.72 26.60
CA ASP A 93 -24.81 5.51 25.95
C ASP A 93 -25.10 5.30 24.42
N GLU A 94 -26.29 4.89 23.94
CA GLU A 94 -27.67 5.12 24.41
C GLU A 94 -28.60 3.91 24.14
N GLU A 95 -29.57 3.68 25.03
CA GLU A 95 -30.68 2.72 24.84
C GLU A 95 -31.63 3.16 23.70
N LEU A 96 -32.09 2.21 22.87
CA LEU A 96 -33.46 2.23 22.33
C LEU A 96 -34.04 0.81 22.24
N ASP A 97 -34.89 0.53 23.22
CA ASP A 97 -35.99 -0.44 23.25
C ASP A 97 -36.55 -0.85 21.88
N ASN A 98 -36.68 -2.16 21.63
CA ASN A 98 -37.97 -2.82 21.35
C ASN A 98 -37.83 -4.35 21.18
N GLN A 99 -38.33 -5.05 22.20
CA GLN A 99 -39.24 -6.21 22.13
C GLN A 99 -38.87 -7.48 21.32
N ASP A 100 -38.81 -8.57 22.10
CA ASP A 100 -39.45 -9.87 21.86
C ASP A 100 -39.09 -10.67 20.59
N VAL A 101 -38.32 -11.76 20.77
CA VAL A 101 -38.78 -13.13 20.46
C VAL A 101 -38.10 -14.10 21.43
N ASP A 102 -38.88 -14.74 22.30
CA ASP A 102 -38.47 -15.95 23.03
C ASP A 102 -38.18 -17.09 22.05
N ASN A 103 -37.17 -17.91 22.32
CA ASN A 103 -37.33 -19.36 22.34
C ASN A 103 -36.12 -20.03 23.00
N ASP A 104 -36.44 -21.03 23.82
CA ASP A 104 -35.54 -21.94 24.51
C ASP A 104 -34.94 -23.01 23.56
N ASP A 105 -34.40 -24.07 24.18
CA ASP A 105 -33.96 -25.35 23.61
C ASP A 105 -32.58 -25.34 22.92
N GLU A 106 -31.65 -26.26 23.15
CA GLU A 106 -31.36 -27.30 24.16
C GLU A 106 -30.18 -28.09 23.55
N GLU A 107 -29.16 -28.48 24.33
CA GLU A 107 -28.23 -29.62 24.07
C GLU A 107 -27.45 -29.62 22.70
N GLU A 108 -26.45 -30.45 22.39
CA GLU A 108 -25.65 -31.45 23.13
C GLU A 108 -24.22 -31.50 22.51
N ASP A 109 -23.33 -32.34 23.04
CA ASP A 109 -21.96 -32.58 22.55
C ASP A 109 -21.88 -33.16 21.12
N GLU A 110 -20.72 -33.01 20.45
CA GLU A 110 -19.85 -34.16 20.10
C GLU A 110 -18.52 -33.72 19.43
N ASN A 111 -17.47 -34.54 19.60
CA ASN A 111 -16.16 -34.36 18.98
C ASN A 111 -16.10 -35.13 17.65
N GLU A 112 -15.28 -34.70 16.69
CA GLU A 112 -14.65 -35.61 15.73
C GLU A 112 -13.25 -35.11 15.32
N GLU A 113 -12.35 -36.06 15.03
CA GLU A 113 -10.89 -35.90 14.99
C GLU A 113 -10.31 -35.77 13.56
N GLU A 114 -9.01 -35.43 13.47
CA GLU A 114 -8.11 -35.61 12.31
C GLU A 114 -8.44 -34.75 11.05
N ASP A 115 -7.52 -34.34 10.17
CA ASP A 115 -6.31 -35.00 9.68
C ASP A 115 -4.97 -34.27 9.93
N ASP A 116 -3.97 -35.09 10.26
CA ASP A 116 -2.56 -34.78 10.33
C ASP A 116 -1.91 -34.98 8.93
N PHE A 117 -1.20 -33.99 8.36
CA PHE A 117 -0.37 -34.24 7.15
C PHE A 117 0.98 -33.50 7.13
N PHE A 118 1.99 -34.24 7.58
CA PHE A 118 3.43 -34.08 7.30
C PHE A 118 4.18 -32.85 7.87
N ASN A 119 4.66 -33.02 9.10
CA ASN A 119 5.95 -32.50 9.52
C ASN A 119 7.09 -33.35 8.93
N VAL A 120 8.07 -32.74 8.26
CA VAL A 120 9.36 -33.37 7.89
C VAL A 120 10.50 -32.51 8.42
N PRO A 121 11.26 -32.97 9.44
CA PRO A 121 12.35 -32.19 10.00
C PRO A 121 13.61 -32.30 9.14
N GLY A 122 14.14 -31.15 8.71
CA GLY A 122 15.46 -31.03 8.12
C GLY A 122 15.52 -31.24 6.60
N SER A 123 15.44 -30.14 5.84
CA SER A 123 16.02 -30.07 4.50
C SER A 123 16.57 -28.67 4.23
N HIS A 124 17.70 -28.59 3.53
CA HIS A 124 18.42 -27.35 3.29
C HIS A 124 17.57 -26.36 2.46
N HIS A 125 17.69 -25.07 2.75
CA HIS A 125 17.02 -24.01 1.99
C HIS A 125 17.57 -23.92 0.56
N GLY A 126 16.95 -24.66 -0.36
CA GLY A 126 17.32 -24.69 -1.77
C GLY A 126 16.70 -23.52 -2.53
N HIS A 127 17.49 -22.47 -2.77
CA HIS A 127 17.12 -21.40 -3.70
C HIS A 127 16.89 -21.98 -5.12
N THR A 128 15.67 -21.86 -5.65
CA THR A 128 15.35 -22.38 -6.99
C THR A 128 15.67 -21.35 -8.08
N HIS A 129 16.95 -21.29 -8.45
CA HIS A 129 17.40 -20.55 -9.64
C HIS A 129 16.90 -21.22 -10.92
N HIS A 130 15.68 -20.87 -11.37
CA HIS A 130 15.18 -21.29 -12.67
C HIS A 130 15.83 -20.48 -13.80
N THR A 131 16.93 -21.01 -14.33
CA THR A 131 17.67 -20.41 -15.45
C THR A 131 16.92 -20.59 -16.76
N VAL A 132 16.33 -19.49 -17.26
CA VAL A 132 15.92 -19.35 -18.67
C VAL A 132 16.47 -18.02 -19.16
N HIS A 133 17.48 -18.07 -20.03
CA HIS A 133 18.15 -16.91 -20.67
C HIS A 133 18.77 -15.88 -19.72
N GLY A 134 19.88 -16.27 -19.07
CA GLY A 134 20.95 -15.34 -18.62
C GLY A 134 20.66 -14.41 -17.44
N HIS A 135 19.41 -14.25 -17.03
CA HIS A 135 19.05 -13.57 -15.79
C HIS A 135 18.27 -14.56 -14.91
N THR A 136 18.75 -14.87 -13.71
CA THR A 136 17.87 -15.51 -12.72
C THR A 136 16.80 -14.50 -12.38
N ARG A 137 15.57 -14.70 -12.88
CA ARG A 137 14.41 -13.98 -12.35
C ARG A 137 14.23 -14.44 -10.92
N TYR A 138 14.62 -13.60 -9.97
CA TYR A 138 14.40 -13.85 -8.55
C TYR A 138 12.91 -14.08 -8.30
N VAL A 139 12.61 -15.05 -7.44
CA VAL A 139 11.26 -15.40 -7.01
C VAL A 139 11.29 -15.40 -5.48
N PRO A 140 10.48 -14.57 -4.80
CA PRO A 140 10.40 -14.59 -3.35
C PRO A 140 9.99 -15.96 -2.81
N SER A 141 10.55 -16.32 -1.65
CA SER A 141 10.16 -17.52 -0.91
C SER A 141 8.76 -17.33 -0.31
N ASP A 142 8.47 -16.14 0.22
CA ASP A 142 7.14 -15.78 0.70
C ASP A 142 6.08 -15.78 -0.44
N PRO A 143 5.05 -16.64 -0.37
CA PRO A 143 4.04 -16.75 -1.41
C PRO A 143 3.16 -15.49 -1.55
N LYS A 144 2.99 -14.70 -0.48
CA LYS A 144 2.23 -13.43 -0.51
C LYS A 144 3.02 -12.36 -1.25
N LEU A 145 4.32 -12.25 -0.99
CA LEU A 145 5.19 -11.28 -1.69
C LEU A 145 5.32 -11.67 -3.18
N LYS A 146 5.50 -12.96 -3.46
CA LYS A 146 5.51 -13.51 -4.83
C LYS A 146 4.21 -13.19 -5.58
N LEU A 147 3.05 -13.41 -4.96
CA LEU A 147 1.76 -13.08 -5.56
C LEU A 147 1.61 -11.56 -5.76
N LEU A 148 2.03 -10.75 -4.78
CA LEU A 148 1.96 -9.29 -4.88
C LEU A 148 2.79 -8.75 -6.05
N MET A 149 4.01 -9.26 -6.25
CA MET A 149 4.86 -8.93 -7.39
C MET A 149 4.25 -9.36 -8.73
N GLN A 150 3.66 -10.55 -8.81
CA GLN A 150 3.00 -11.04 -10.02
C GLN A 150 1.76 -10.23 -10.38
N MET A 151 1.03 -9.72 -9.38
CA MET A 151 -0.18 -8.93 -9.56
C MET A 151 0.09 -7.42 -9.71
N ALA A 152 1.31 -6.95 -9.42
CA ALA A 152 1.66 -5.52 -9.43
C ALA A 152 1.25 -4.74 -10.69
N PRO A 153 1.37 -5.26 -11.94
CA PRO A 153 0.91 -4.55 -13.15
C PRO A 153 -0.62 -4.43 -13.27
N PHE A 154 -1.38 -5.22 -12.52
CA PHE A 154 -2.83 -5.33 -12.59
C PHE A 154 -3.55 -4.73 -11.36
N LEU A 155 -2.81 -4.51 -10.27
CA LEU A 155 -3.32 -3.87 -9.06
C LEU A 155 -3.31 -2.34 -9.23
N SER A 156 -4.35 -1.68 -8.71
CA SER A 156 -4.26 -0.23 -8.52
C SER A 156 -3.09 0.09 -7.58
N ARG A 157 -2.31 1.13 -7.93
CA ARG A 157 -1.16 1.60 -7.15
C ARG A 157 -1.44 1.73 -5.64
N VAL A 158 -2.61 2.26 -5.26
CA VAL A 158 -3.06 2.38 -3.86
C VAL A 158 -3.09 1.02 -3.14
N VAL A 159 -3.68 0.00 -3.76
CA VAL A 159 -3.77 -1.36 -3.18
C VAL A 159 -2.40 -2.04 -3.16
N LEU A 160 -1.59 -1.87 -4.20
CA LEU A 160 -0.23 -2.41 -4.23
C LEU A 160 0.63 -1.81 -3.11
N GLU A 161 0.62 -0.50 -2.97
CA GLU A 161 1.35 0.23 -1.91
C GLU A 161 0.84 -0.15 -0.50
N GLU A 162 -0.48 -0.24 -0.29
CA GLU A 162 -1.06 -0.67 0.99
C GLU A 162 -0.59 -2.08 1.39
N LYS A 163 -0.63 -3.04 0.46
CA LYS A 163 -0.19 -4.41 0.74
C LYS A 163 1.33 -4.53 0.86
N PHE A 164 2.10 -3.77 0.09
CA PHE A 164 3.56 -3.79 0.17
C PHE A 164 4.05 -3.13 1.47
N LEU A 165 3.50 -1.99 1.88
CA LEU A 165 3.79 -1.38 3.18
C LEU A 165 3.37 -2.30 4.34
N SER A 166 2.18 -2.92 4.27
CA SER A 166 1.77 -3.90 5.28
C SER A 166 2.64 -5.16 5.31
N TYR A 167 3.36 -5.47 4.21
CA TYR A 167 4.33 -6.54 4.14
C TYR A 167 5.63 -6.13 4.84
N LEU A 168 6.19 -4.98 4.44
CA LEU A 168 7.40 -4.38 5.00
C LEU A 168 7.29 -4.10 6.50
N ALA A 169 6.11 -3.77 7.00
CA ALA A 169 5.86 -3.57 8.44
C ALA A 169 6.00 -4.85 9.29
N LYS A 170 6.04 -6.04 8.67
CA LYS A 170 5.99 -7.34 9.37
C LYS A 170 7.14 -8.28 9.00
N ASN A 171 7.75 -8.09 7.84
CA ASN A 171 8.79 -8.96 7.29
C ASN A 171 9.92 -8.09 6.71
N ASP A 172 11.12 -8.62 6.68
CA ASP A 172 12.27 -8.02 6.02
C ASP A 172 12.33 -8.46 4.55
N LEU A 173 13.05 -7.72 3.71
CA LEU A 173 13.14 -8.05 2.29
C LEU A 173 14.24 -9.08 2.03
N GLU A 174 13.82 -10.29 1.63
CA GLU A 174 14.69 -11.40 1.21
C GLU A 174 15.69 -11.02 0.07
N SER A 175 15.37 -10.02 -0.76
CA SER A 175 16.22 -9.57 -1.87
C SER A 175 15.89 -8.15 -2.33
N LEU A 176 16.93 -7.39 -2.69
CA LEU A 176 16.81 -6.08 -3.34
C LEU A 176 16.08 -6.14 -4.70
N SER A 177 16.11 -7.28 -5.39
CA SER A 177 15.38 -7.47 -6.65
C SER A 177 13.85 -7.34 -6.50
N VAL A 178 13.30 -7.51 -5.30
CA VAL A 178 11.88 -7.18 -5.01
C VAL A 178 11.61 -5.70 -5.30
N ILE A 179 12.55 -4.83 -4.91
CA ILE A 179 12.48 -3.37 -5.10
C ILE A 179 12.54 -3.06 -6.60
N GLU A 180 13.47 -3.66 -7.36
CA GLU A 180 13.54 -3.49 -8.82
C GLU A 180 12.23 -3.85 -9.54
N ASN A 181 11.62 -4.98 -9.16
CA ASN A 181 10.40 -5.48 -9.81
C ASN A 181 9.16 -4.64 -9.46
N LEU A 182 9.11 -4.03 -8.27
CA LEU A 182 7.99 -3.18 -7.84
C LEU A 182 8.15 -1.71 -8.25
N ALA A 183 9.38 -1.25 -8.49
CA ALA A 183 9.72 0.15 -8.79
C ALA A 183 8.81 0.87 -9.81
N PRO A 184 8.39 0.25 -10.93
CA PRO A 184 7.53 0.92 -11.91
C PRO A 184 6.08 1.15 -11.44
N PHE A 185 5.66 0.49 -10.35
CA PHE A 185 4.26 0.37 -9.94
C PHE A 185 3.92 1.05 -8.62
N VAL A 186 4.93 1.46 -7.84
CA VAL A 186 4.78 2.12 -6.53
C VAL A 186 5.33 3.55 -6.50
N SER A 187 5.02 4.28 -5.44
CA SER A 187 5.44 5.66 -5.19
C SER A 187 6.93 5.80 -4.84
N ARG A 188 7.51 6.98 -5.10
CA ARG A 188 8.91 7.30 -4.69
C ARG A 188 9.05 7.25 -3.17
N GLU A 189 7.97 7.60 -2.47
CA GLU A 189 7.81 7.57 -1.03
C GLU A 189 7.87 6.12 -0.49
N VAL A 190 7.08 5.19 -1.07
CA VAL A 190 7.15 3.76 -0.73
C VAL A 190 8.48 3.14 -1.13
N MET A 191 9.07 3.58 -2.24
CA MET A 191 10.42 3.16 -2.63
C MET A 191 11.48 3.57 -1.61
N SER A 192 11.42 4.79 -1.04
CA SER A 192 12.32 5.16 0.06
C SER A 192 12.15 4.21 1.24
N VAL A 193 10.91 3.96 1.69
CA VAL A 193 10.66 3.04 2.82
C VAL A 193 11.20 1.63 2.54
N ALA A 194 11.04 1.12 1.31
CA ALA A 194 11.56 -0.19 0.92
C ALA A 194 13.10 -0.22 0.88
N ILE A 195 13.74 0.83 0.37
CA ILE A 195 15.20 1.03 0.34
C ILE A 195 15.76 1.12 1.75
N ASP A 196 15.16 1.96 2.59
CA ASP A 196 15.58 2.23 3.96
C ASP A 196 15.50 0.99 4.83
N LYS A 197 14.58 0.07 4.51
CA LYS A 197 14.42 -1.21 5.21
C LYS A 197 15.28 -2.36 4.64
N ALA A 198 15.68 -2.31 3.37
CA ALA A 198 16.37 -3.44 2.73
C ALA A 198 17.89 -3.32 2.67
N ILE A 199 18.44 -2.12 2.91
CA ILE A 199 19.83 -1.81 2.55
C ILE A 199 20.66 -1.47 3.78
N ASP A 200 20.99 -2.50 4.56
CA ASP A 200 22.00 -2.44 5.62
C ASP A 200 23.43 -2.65 5.10
N GLY A 201 23.60 -3.03 3.83
CA GLY A 201 24.90 -3.34 3.22
C GLY A 201 25.29 -2.47 2.03
N GLU A 202 26.30 -2.97 1.29
CA GLU A 202 26.75 -2.47 -0.01
C GLU A 202 25.73 -2.79 -1.12
N VAL A 203 25.69 -1.95 -2.16
CA VAL A 203 24.86 -2.17 -3.34
C VAL A 203 25.68 -2.11 -4.63
N ASP A 204 25.26 -2.89 -5.63
CA ASP A 204 25.88 -2.86 -6.95
C ASP A 204 25.40 -1.65 -7.78
N LYS A 205 26.29 -1.12 -8.63
CA LYS A 205 26.00 0.02 -9.51
C LYS A 205 24.81 -0.24 -10.44
N THR A 206 24.66 -1.47 -10.95
CA THR A 206 23.55 -1.84 -11.84
C THR A 206 22.18 -1.68 -11.16
N PHE A 207 22.10 -2.00 -9.87
CA PHE A 207 20.89 -1.81 -9.08
C PHE A 207 20.55 -0.32 -8.91
N VAL A 208 21.56 0.51 -8.62
CA VAL A 208 21.40 1.97 -8.52
C VAL A 208 20.90 2.57 -9.83
N LEU A 209 21.50 2.19 -10.96
CA LEU A 209 21.13 2.66 -12.30
C LEU A 209 19.67 2.31 -12.64
N ARG A 210 19.25 1.06 -12.40
CA ARG A 210 17.88 0.59 -12.65
C ARG A 210 16.83 1.32 -11.79
N LEU A 211 17.19 1.71 -10.56
CA LEU A 211 16.26 2.38 -9.65
C LEU A 211 16.22 3.91 -9.83
N ALA A 212 17.26 4.54 -10.36
CA ALA A 212 17.36 6.00 -10.52
C ALA A 212 16.08 6.71 -11.06
N PRO A 213 15.36 6.21 -12.09
CA PRO A 213 14.11 6.84 -12.56
C PRO A 213 12.90 6.70 -11.61
N PHE A 214 12.94 5.77 -10.64
CA PHE A 214 11.80 5.40 -9.79
C PHE A 214 11.90 5.85 -8.33
N ILE A 215 13.03 6.43 -7.90
CA ILE A 215 13.31 6.73 -6.49
C ILE A 215 13.46 8.24 -6.22
N ALA A 216 13.34 8.65 -4.97
CA ALA A 216 13.62 10.04 -4.58
C ALA A 216 15.12 10.36 -4.73
N ARG A 217 15.46 11.64 -4.93
CA ARG A 217 16.85 12.07 -5.19
C ARG A 217 17.78 11.79 -4.00
N ASP A 218 17.28 12.01 -2.79
CA ASP A 218 17.97 11.70 -1.54
C ASP A 218 18.18 10.17 -1.36
N ALA A 219 17.21 9.34 -1.78
CA ALA A 219 17.39 7.89 -1.81
C ALA A 219 18.46 7.48 -2.83
N LEU A 220 18.46 8.09 -4.03
CA LEU A 220 19.48 7.84 -5.04
C LEU A 220 20.90 8.20 -4.55
N LEU A 221 21.07 9.35 -3.89
CA LEU A 221 22.37 9.74 -3.32
C LEU A 221 22.82 8.74 -2.24
N ARG A 222 21.92 8.31 -1.35
CA ARG A 222 22.20 7.27 -0.34
C ARG A 222 22.58 5.91 -0.95
N LEU A 223 22.01 5.56 -2.10
CA LEU A 223 22.42 4.35 -2.85
C LEU A 223 23.84 4.49 -3.44
N ILE A 224 24.16 5.65 -4.01
CA ILE A 224 25.49 5.93 -4.59
C ILE A 224 26.58 5.94 -3.50
N GLU A 225 26.28 6.47 -2.31
CA GLU A 225 27.19 6.41 -1.16
C GLU A 225 27.48 4.97 -0.69
N LYS A 226 26.56 4.03 -0.95
CA LYS A 226 26.65 2.61 -0.58
C LYS A 226 27.25 1.69 -1.67
N THR A 227 27.71 2.23 -2.80
CA THR A 227 28.49 1.42 -3.77
C THR A 227 29.96 1.33 -3.34
N PRO A 228 30.55 0.13 -3.19
CA PRO A 228 31.88 -0.04 -2.60
C PRO A 228 33.00 0.65 -3.40
N ASP A 229 32.97 0.51 -4.73
CA ASP A 229 33.91 1.16 -5.62
C ASP A 229 33.24 2.39 -6.26
N GLN A 230 33.65 3.61 -5.88
CA GLN A 230 33.10 4.87 -6.41
C GLN A 230 33.72 5.30 -7.76
N ASP A 231 34.33 4.37 -8.51
CA ASP A 231 34.76 4.53 -9.90
C ASP A 231 33.53 4.54 -10.85
N TRP A 232 32.78 5.64 -10.82
CA TRP A 232 31.67 5.88 -11.73
C TRP A 232 32.18 6.34 -13.09
N VAL A 233 32.08 5.50 -14.13
CA VAL A 233 32.47 5.86 -15.50
C VAL A 233 31.42 6.76 -16.17
N MET A 234 31.82 7.45 -17.26
CA MET A 234 30.97 8.42 -17.97
C MET A 234 29.67 7.82 -18.51
N GLU A 235 29.64 6.52 -18.83
CA GLU A 235 28.44 5.78 -19.22
C GLU A 235 27.40 5.79 -18.08
N HIS A 236 27.79 5.37 -16.88
CA HIS A 236 26.92 5.42 -15.69
C HIS A 236 26.48 6.86 -15.35
N LEU A 237 27.37 7.85 -15.47
CA LEU A 237 27.01 9.26 -15.23
C LEU A 237 26.02 9.81 -16.25
N SER A 238 26.04 9.30 -17.49
CA SER A 238 25.06 9.67 -18.50
C SER A 238 23.64 9.18 -18.17
N GLU A 239 23.53 8.00 -17.54
CA GLU A 239 22.27 7.43 -17.06
C GLU A 239 21.76 8.10 -15.78
N LEU A 240 22.65 8.38 -14.81
CA LEU A 240 22.28 9.02 -13.55
C LEU A 240 22.05 10.54 -13.68
N GLY A 241 22.65 11.18 -14.68
CA GLY A 241 22.65 12.62 -14.92
C GLY A 241 21.29 13.32 -14.78
N PRO A 242 20.19 12.80 -15.38
CA PRO A 242 18.86 13.41 -15.27
C PRO A 242 18.29 13.48 -13.84
N PHE A 243 18.79 12.65 -12.92
CA PHE A 243 18.24 12.47 -11.57
C PHE A 243 19.05 13.20 -10.50
N LEU A 244 20.34 13.42 -10.74
CA LEU A 244 21.30 13.98 -9.79
C LEU A 244 21.31 15.53 -9.72
N PRO A 245 21.78 16.12 -8.61
CA PRO A 245 22.13 17.55 -8.57
C PRO A 245 23.27 17.87 -9.53
N LYS A 246 23.20 19.03 -10.20
CA LYS A 246 24.29 19.47 -11.09
C LYS A 246 25.64 19.59 -10.36
N SER A 247 25.65 20.13 -9.14
CA SER A 247 26.88 20.22 -8.33
C SER A 247 27.53 18.86 -8.06
N PHE A 248 26.71 17.84 -7.78
CA PHE A 248 27.19 16.48 -7.52
C PHE A 248 27.78 15.83 -8.79
N LEU A 249 27.19 16.09 -9.96
CA LEU A 249 27.77 15.69 -11.26
C LEU A 249 29.05 16.45 -11.57
N ASP A 250 29.09 17.76 -11.34
CA ASP A 250 30.27 18.60 -11.55
C ASP A 250 31.44 18.10 -10.67
N ASP A 251 31.18 17.70 -9.43
CA ASP A 251 32.19 17.17 -8.49
C ASP A 251 32.62 15.74 -8.83
N LEU A 252 31.70 14.85 -9.26
CA LEU A 252 32.04 13.53 -9.79
C LEU A 252 32.98 13.62 -10.99
N ILE A 253 32.60 14.39 -12.02
CA ILE A 253 33.38 14.52 -13.27
C ILE A 253 34.77 15.11 -13.02
N ARG A 254 34.93 16.02 -12.04
CA ARG A 254 36.23 16.58 -11.66
C ARG A 254 37.20 15.56 -11.05
N ASN A 255 36.69 14.49 -10.45
CA ASN A 255 37.49 13.45 -9.82
C ASN A 255 37.79 12.27 -10.78
N MET A 256 37.38 12.38 -12.05
CA MET A 256 37.67 11.37 -13.08
C MET A 256 38.95 11.70 -13.83
N ASP A 257 39.87 10.74 -13.89
CA ASP A 257 41.01 10.80 -14.80
C ASP A 257 40.54 10.60 -16.26
N PHE A 258 41.07 11.42 -17.18
CA PHE A 258 40.79 11.43 -18.63
C PHE A 258 42.04 11.16 -19.45
#